data_AF-A0A2C9LRR3-F1
#
_entry.id   AF-A0A2C9LRR3-F1
#
_cell.length_a   1.000
_cell.length_b   1.000
_cell.length_c   1.000
_cell.angle_alpha   90.00
_cell.angle_beta   90.00
_cell.angle_gamma   90.00
#
_symmetry.space_group_name_H-M   'P 1'
#
loop_
_entity.id
_entity.type
_entity.pdbx_description
1 polymer ?
#
loop_
_entity_poly.entity_id
_entity_poly.type
_entity_poly.pdbx_seq_one_letter_code
_entity_poly.pdbx_strand_id
1 'polypeptide(L)'
;IEEGPFQTTKCHVIRNTQAAVLLMKWVEHIQTPELQVWLSEEMKKVCTASYGNRMACCRGQMVGVLISLLQNHSNLQLKTVGHIICLLERLGNLSISASELKSLIGLLKPSADKKQYPYTTRLMRSLSFMARRDGLCGPLHFFDIQNLSD
;
A
#
# COMPACT_ATOMS: atom_id res chain seq x y z
N ILE A 1 0.65 -8.51 32.35
CA ILE A 1 -0.49 -8.31 31.43
C ILE A 1 -0.57 -9.59 30.62
N GLU A 2 -1.44 -10.53 31.02
CA GLU A 2 -1.73 -11.67 30.16
C GLU A 2 -2.61 -11.16 29.01
N GLU A 3 -2.06 -11.14 27.80
CA GLU A 3 -2.90 -10.94 26.62
C GLU A 3 -3.80 -12.17 26.47
N GLY A 4 -5.11 -11.97 26.47
CA GLY A 4 -6.09 -13.04 26.26
C GLY A 4 -5.91 -13.73 24.89
N PRO A 5 -6.65 -14.83 24.64
CA PRO A 5 -6.50 -15.61 23.41
C PRO A 5 -6.63 -14.74 22.16
N PHE A 6 -5.76 -14.94 21.17
CA PHE A 6 -5.76 -14.19 19.93
C PHE A 6 -7.08 -14.41 19.16
N GLN A 7 -7.81 -13.32 18.93
CA GLN A 7 -9.09 -13.36 18.21
C GLN A 7 -8.89 -12.88 16.78
N THR A 8 -9.07 -13.75 15.80
CA THR A 8 -8.98 -13.41 14.36
C THR A 8 -10.05 -12.44 13.88
N THR A 9 -11.18 -12.31 14.59
CA THR A 9 -12.31 -11.45 14.21
C THR A 9 -12.20 -10.01 14.71
N LYS A 10 -11.25 -9.71 15.59
CA LYS A 10 -11.08 -8.38 16.18
C LYS A 10 -10.21 -7.50 15.28
N CYS A 11 -10.57 -6.22 15.15
CA CYS A 11 -9.72 -5.24 14.48
C CYS A 11 -8.47 -4.98 15.34
N HIS A 12 -7.31 -5.45 14.87
CA HIS A 12 -6.04 -5.33 15.59
C HIS A 12 -5.30 -4.06 15.17
N VAL A 13 -4.78 -3.33 16.14
CA VAL A 13 -3.96 -2.13 15.89
C VAL A 13 -2.51 -2.54 15.72
N ILE A 14 -1.85 -2.03 14.67
CA ILE A 14 -0.40 -2.21 14.49
C ILE A 14 0.33 -1.37 15.53
N ARG A 15 0.83 -2.02 16.58
CA ARG A 15 1.69 -1.36 17.59
C ARG A 15 3.14 -1.19 17.12
N ASN A 16 3.65 -2.13 16.33
CA ASN A 16 5.00 -2.10 15.78
C ASN A 16 4.96 -2.12 14.26
N THR A 17 4.97 -0.94 13.64
CA THR A 17 4.95 -0.83 12.18
C THR A 17 6.24 -1.29 11.54
N GLN A 18 7.38 -1.17 12.22
CA GLN A 18 8.66 -1.60 11.67
C GLN A 18 8.72 -3.12 11.48
N ALA A 19 8.11 -3.89 12.40
CA ALA A 19 7.95 -5.33 12.23
C ALA A 19 7.10 -5.67 10.98
N ALA A 20 5.99 -4.96 10.78
CA ALA A 20 5.15 -5.12 9.58
C ALA A 20 5.91 -4.83 8.28
N VAL A 21 6.71 -3.75 8.27
CA VAL A 21 7.55 -3.36 7.12
C VAL A 21 8.62 -4.42 6.85
N LEU A 22 9.27 -4.93 7.90
CA LEU A 22 10.29 -5.99 7.78
C LEU A 22 9.68 -7.28 7.22
N LEU A 23 8.51 -7.69 7.72
CA LEU A 23 7.79 -8.85 7.21
C LEU A 23 7.48 -8.69 5.71
N MET A 24 7.05 -7.50 5.28
CA MET A 24 6.83 -7.24 3.85
C MET A 24 8.11 -7.33 3.03
N LYS A 25 9.23 -6.77 3.50
CA LYS A 25 10.54 -6.94 2.81
C LYS A 25 10.95 -8.41 2.71
N TRP A 26 10.59 -9.22 3.70
CA TRP A 26 10.95 -10.63 3.71
C TRP A 26 10.15 -11.47 2.70
N VAL A 27 9.00 -10.99 2.21
CA VAL A 27 8.14 -11.70 1.24
C VAL A 27 8.91 -12.22 0.02
N GLU A 28 9.82 -11.43 -0.55
CA GLU A 28 10.60 -11.83 -1.74
C GLU A 28 11.64 -12.92 -1.46
N HIS A 29 11.97 -13.16 -0.18
CA HIS A 29 12.94 -14.16 0.26
C HIS A 29 12.30 -15.49 0.68
N ILE A 30 10.97 -15.54 0.73
CA ILE A 30 10.23 -16.76 1.09
C ILE A 30 10.21 -17.70 -0.11
N GLN A 31 10.85 -18.87 0.04
CA GLN A 31 10.90 -19.89 -1.01
C GLN A 31 9.59 -20.69 -1.13
N THR A 32 8.80 -20.75 -0.06
CA THR A 32 7.52 -21.48 -0.02
C THR A 32 6.39 -20.60 -0.59
N PRO A 33 5.80 -20.95 -1.75
CA PRO A 33 4.77 -20.15 -2.41
C PRO A 33 3.55 -19.88 -1.53
N GLU A 34 3.10 -20.88 -0.78
CA GLU A 34 1.91 -20.81 0.05
C GLU A 34 2.12 -19.83 1.20
N LEU A 35 3.30 -19.87 1.83
CA LEU A 35 3.66 -18.96 2.91
C LEU A 35 3.80 -17.52 2.40
N GLN A 36 4.35 -17.33 1.21
CA GLN A 36 4.46 -16.02 0.58
C GLN A 36 3.06 -15.41 0.33
N VAL A 37 2.13 -16.21 -0.20
CA VAL A 37 0.75 -15.79 -0.44
C VAL A 37 0.03 -15.51 0.88
N TRP A 38 0.15 -16.39 1.87
CA TRP A 38 -0.46 -16.22 3.18
C TRP A 38 0.03 -14.95 3.87
N LEU A 39 1.36 -14.74 3.94
CA LEU A 39 1.93 -13.56 4.60
C LEU A 39 1.45 -12.27 3.93
N SER A 40 1.49 -12.20 2.60
CA SER A 40 1.02 -11.02 1.88
C SER A 40 -0.48 -10.74 2.07
N GLU A 41 -1.29 -11.79 2.20
CA GLU A 41 -2.72 -11.66 2.48
C GLU A 41 -2.98 -11.12 3.89
N GLU A 42 -2.33 -11.68 4.91
CA GLU A 42 -2.47 -11.25 6.30
C GLU A 42 -1.94 -9.84 6.51
N MET A 43 -0.79 -9.52 5.90
CA MET A 43 -0.27 -8.16 5.90
C MET A 43 -1.25 -7.18 5.27
N LYS A 44 -1.88 -7.54 4.14
CA LYS A 44 -2.92 -6.71 3.54
C LYS A 44 -4.09 -6.51 4.51
N LYS A 45 -4.60 -7.57 5.15
CA LYS A 45 -5.72 -7.48 6.11
C LYS A 45 -5.38 -6.55 7.27
N VAL A 46 -4.26 -6.78 7.95
CA VAL A 46 -3.87 -6.02 9.15
C VAL A 46 -3.56 -4.56 8.80
N CYS A 47 -2.77 -4.30 7.75
CA CYS A 47 -2.44 -2.94 7.33
C CYS A 47 -3.67 -2.12 6.89
N THR A 48 -4.72 -2.78 6.40
CA THR A 48 -5.94 -2.09 5.93
C THR A 48 -7.10 -2.10 6.91
N ALA A 49 -6.99 -2.81 8.04
CA ALA A 49 -8.07 -3.04 9.00
C ALA A 49 -8.67 -1.77 9.62
N SER A 50 -7.88 -0.70 9.75
CA SER A 50 -8.34 0.58 10.31
C SER A 50 -7.63 1.76 9.64
N TYR A 51 -8.21 2.97 9.76
CA TYR A 51 -7.54 4.19 9.33
C TYR A 51 -6.21 4.41 10.05
N GLY A 52 -6.16 4.14 11.36
CA GLY A 52 -4.95 4.22 12.17
C GLY A 52 -3.83 3.31 11.67
N ASN A 53 -4.15 2.05 11.32
CA ASN A 53 -3.17 1.12 10.77
C ASN A 53 -2.62 1.60 9.42
N ARG A 54 -3.50 2.08 8.54
CA ARG A 54 -3.06 2.62 7.25
C ARG A 54 -2.13 3.81 7.42
N MET A 55 -2.48 4.76 8.30
CA MET A 55 -1.63 5.91 8.63
C MET A 55 -0.29 5.48 9.23
N ALA A 56 -0.29 4.50 10.12
CA ALA A 56 0.94 3.95 10.69
C ALA A 56 1.82 3.35 9.58
N CYS A 57 1.25 2.52 8.69
CA CYS A 57 1.96 1.94 7.55
C CYS A 57 2.55 2.99 6.61
N CYS A 58 1.81 4.06 6.29
CA CYS A 58 2.35 5.16 5.46
C CYS A 58 3.54 5.84 6.15
N ARG A 59 3.44 6.15 7.45
CA ARG A 59 4.56 6.72 8.23
C ARG A 59 5.76 5.77 8.32
N GLY A 60 5.52 4.46 8.32
CA GLY A 60 6.54 3.42 8.34
C GLY A 60 7.23 3.17 7.00
N GLN A 61 6.99 3.98 5.96
CA GLN A 61 7.57 3.77 4.62
C GLN A 61 7.12 2.46 3.94
N MET A 62 5.93 1.95 4.29
CA MET A 62 5.39 0.72 3.70
C MET A 62 5.21 0.86 2.19
N VAL A 63 4.74 2.02 1.70
CA VAL A 63 4.48 2.26 0.27
C VAL A 63 5.74 2.06 -0.57
N GLY A 64 6.86 2.67 -0.19
CA GLY A 64 8.16 2.43 -0.82
C GLY A 64 8.59 0.95 -0.86
N VAL A 65 8.33 0.19 0.21
CA VAL A 65 8.61 -1.27 0.23
C VAL A 65 7.74 -2.02 -0.77
N LEU A 66 6.44 -1.71 -0.85
CA LEU A 66 5.53 -2.34 -1.81
C LEU A 66 5.98 -2.09 -3.25
N ILE A 67 6.40 -0.87 -3.56
CA ILE A 67 6.92 -0.52 -4.89
C ILE A 67 8.20 -1.30 -5.19
N SER A 68 9.11 -1.41 -4.21
CA SER A 68 10.36 -2.16 -4.36
C SER A 68 10.12 -3.65 -4.63
N LEU A 69 9.15 -4.27 -3.94
CA LEU A 69 8.75 -5.65 -4.20
C LEU A 69 8.19 -5.85 -5.61
N LEU A 70 7.42 -4.89 -6.12
CA LEU A 70 6.93 -4.95 -7.51
C LEU A 70 8.07 -4.79 -8.51
N GLN A 71 9.08 -3.97 -8.22
CA GLN A 71 10.28 -3.88 -9.06
C GLN A 71 11.02 -5.23 -9.12
N ASN A 72 11.08 -5.96 -8.00
CA ASN A 72 11.75 -7.26 -7.86
C ASN A 72 10.79 -8.47 -7.95
N HIS A 73 9.75 -8.39 -8.78
CA HIS A 73 8.67 -9.39 -8.82
C HIS A 73 9.07 -10.80 -9.33
N SER A 74 10.31 -11.03 -9.75
CA SER A 74 10.74 -12.31 -10.34
C SER A 74 10.53 -13.51 -9.41
N ASN A 75 10.63 -13.28 -8.09
CA ASN A 75 10.47 -14.31 -7.07
C ASN A 75 9.06 -14.32 -6.44
N LEU A 76 8.12 -13.51 -6.97
CA LEU A 76 6.79 -13.35 -6.40
C LEU A 76 5.74 -14.15 -7.14
N GLN A 77 4.91 -14.86 -6.39
CA GLN A 77 3.69 -15.47 -6.91
C GLN A 77 2.72 -14.40 -7.39
N LEU A 78 1.98 -14.69 -8.47
CA LEU A 78 1.01 -13.74 -9.03
C LEU A 78 -0.06 -13.29 -8.02
N LYS A 79 -0.47 -14.19 -7.11
CA LYS A 79 -1.38 -13.86 -6.00
C LYS A 79 -0.75 -12.87 -5.02
N THR A 80 0.51 -13.07 -4.65
CA THR A 80 1.30 -12.16 -3.81
C THR A 80 1.39 -10.76 -4.42
N VAL A 81 1.72 -10.67 -5.71
CA VAL A 81 1.72 -9.40 -6.47
C VAL A 81 0.35 -8.73 -6.39
N GLY A 82 -0.72 -9.52 -6.51
CA GLY A 82 -2.09 -9.03 -6.37
C GLY A 82 -2.41 -8.44 -4.99
N HIS A 83 -1.92 -9.06 -3.92
CA HIS A 83 -2.07 -8.53 -2.55
C HIS A 83 -1.26 -7.24 -2.36
N ILE A 84 -0.03 -7.19 -2.89
CA ILE A 84 0.84 -6.01 -2.84
C ILE A 84 0.19 -4.83 -3.55
N ILE A 85 -0.36 -5.01 -4.76
CA ILE A 85 -1.05 -3.94 -5.50
C ILE A 85 -2.29 -3.46 -4.76
N CYS A 86 -3.07 -4.38 -4.18
CA CYS A 86 -4.25 -4.01 -3.39
C CYS A 86 -3.87 -3.20 -2.14
N LEU A 87 -2.81 -3.60 -1.44
CA LEU A 87 -2.31 -2.87 -0.28
C LEU A 87 -1.77 -1.49 -0.70
N LEU A 88 -1.01 -1.43 -1.80
CA LEU A 88 -0.50 -0.18 -2.36
C LEU A 88 -1.62 0.79 -2.70
N GLU A 89 -2.68 0.33 -3.35
CA GLU A 89 -3.86 1.13 -3.67
C GLU A 89 -4.49 1.75 -2.41
N ARG A 90 -4.64 0.95 -1.34
CA ARG A 90 -5.27 1.40 -0.10
C ARG A 90 -4.42 2.40 0.69
N LEU A 91 -3.11 2.26 0.65
CA LEU A 91 -2.17 3.18 1.32
C LEU A 91 -1.92 4.44 0.50
N GLY A 92 -1.70 4.30 -0.81
CA GLY A 92 -1.42 5.41 -1.71
C GLY A 92 -2.63 6.34 -1.90
N ASN A 93 -3.86 5.84 -1.73
CA ASN A 93 -5.06 6.69 -1.67
C ASN A 93 -5.08 7.62 -0.45
N LEU A 94 -4.32 7.30 0.60
CA LEU A 94 -4.20 8.16 1.81
C LEU A 94 -2.99 9.08 1.73
N SER A 95 -1.84 8.53 1.35
CA SER A 95 -0.59 9.28 1.27
C SER A 95 0.38 8.58 0.33
N ILE A 96 0.93 9.36 -0.60
CA ILE A 96 2.01 8.93 -1.47
C ILE A 96 2.96 10.11 -1.71
N SER A 97 4.26 9.89 -1.57
CA SER A 97 5.26 10.92 -1.88
C SER A 97 5.45 11.05 -3.39
N ALA A 98 5.97 12.21 -3.84
CA ALA A 98 6.30 12.42 -5.25
C ALA A 98 7.32 11.40 -5.77
N SER A 99 8.29 11.00 -4.94
CA SER A 99 9.27 9.95 -5.28
C SER A 99 8.65 8.58 -5.45
N GLU A 100 7.73 8.19 -4.56
CA GLU A 100 7.02 6.91 -4.66
C GLU A 100 6.10 6.89 -5.89
N LEU A 101 5.37 7.98 -6.13
CA LEU A 101 4.53 8.11 -7.32
C LEU A 101 5.35 8.02 -8.61
N LYS A 102 6.51 8.69 -8.65
CA LYS A 102 7.43 8.60 -9.80
C LYS A 102 7.89 7.17 -10.04
N SER A 103 8.29 6.45 -8.98
CA SER A 103 8.71 5.05 -9.08
C SER A 103 7.56 4.14 -9.53
N LEU A 104 6.34 4.41 -9.04
CA LEU A 104 5.14 3.68 -9.42
C LEU A 104 4.79 3.88 -10.90
N ILE A 105 4.87 5.10 -11.41
CA ILE A 105 4.71 5.38 -12.85
C ILE A 105 5.83 4.72 -13.66
N GLY A 106 7.04 4.65 -13.10
CA GLY A 106 8.16 3.93 -13.68
C GLY A 106 7.86 2.45 -13.96
N LEU A 107 7.11 1.79 -13.08
CA LEU A 107 6.67 0.39 -13.26
C LEU A 107 5.69 0.18 -14.42
N LEU A 108 5.07 1.24 -14.94
CA LEU A 108 4.19 1.16 -16.12
C LEU A 108 4.97 1.16 -17.43
N LYS A 109 6.24 1.57 -17.40
CA LYS A 109 7.08 1.55 -18.59
C LYS A 109 7.46 0.10 -18.92
N PRO A 110 7.47 -0.29 -20.21
CA PRO A 110 7.97 -1.60 -20.61
C PRO A 110 9.40 -1.81 -20.12
N SER A 111 9.75 -3.04 -19.74
CA SER A 111 11.14 -3.40 -19.46
C SER A 111 12.00 -3.22 -20.72
N ALA A 112 13.34 -3.26 -20.57
CA ALA A 112 14.29 -3.15 -21.68
C ALA A 112 13.97 -4.12 -22.84
N ASP A 113 13.41 -5.29 -22.53
CA ASP A 113 12.97 -6.30 -23.50
C ASP A 113 11.61 -5.99 -24.18
N LYS A 114 11.09 -4.77 -24.02
CA LYS A 114 9.76 -4.31 -24.48
C LYS A 114 8.56 -5.12 -23.97
N LYS A 115 8.77 -6.07 -23.06
CA LYS A 115 7.69 -6.81 -22.39
C LYS A 115 7.12 -5.98 -21.25
N GLN A 116 5.80 -5.82 -21.25
CA GLN A 116 5.08 -5.26 -20.10
C GLN A 116 4.99 -6.29 -18.99
N TYR A 117 5.00 -5.83 -17.73
CA TYR A 117 4.79 -6.71 -16.60
C TYR A 117 3.37 -7.29 -16.61
N PRO A 118 3.17 -8.55 -16.15
CA PRO A 118 1.87 -9.21 -16.17
C PRO A 118 0.79 -8.50 -15.33
N TYR A 119 1.20 -7.63 -14.41
CA TYR A 119 0.32 -6.86 -13.53
C TYR A 119 0.10 -5.40 -13.95
N THR A 120 0.66 -4.96 -15.09
CA THR A 120 0.62 -3.55 -15.55
C THR A 120 -0.80 -2.99 -15.61
N THR A 121 -1.74 -3.74 -16.20
CA THR A 121 -3.15 -3.34 -16.29
C THR A 121 -3.79 -3.13 -14.92
N ARG A 122 -3.47 -4.01 -13.96
CA ARG A 122 -3.98 -3.89 -12.59
C ARG A 122 -3.38 -2.68 -11.88
N LEU A 123 -2.08 -2.43 -12.09
CA LEU A 123 -1.38 -1.29 -11.52
C LEU A 123 -1.92 0.05 -12.06
N MET A 124 -2.21 0.13 -13.36
CA MET A 124 -2.86 1.30 -13.96
C MET A 124 -4.24 1.56 -13.33
N ARG A 125 -5.06 0.52 -13.17
CA ARG A 125 -6.38 0.65 -12.53
C ARG A 125 -6.27 1.16 -11.09
N SER A 126 -5.33 0.62 -10.31
CA SER A 126 -5.08 1.07 -8.95
C SER A 126 -4.57 2.52 -8.91
N LEU A 127 -3.73 2.93 -9.85
CA LEU A 127 -3.31 4.32 -9.97
C LEU A 127 -4.48 5.26 -10.29
N SER A 128 -5.34 4.86 -11.23
CA SER A 128 -6.57 5.60 -11.51
C SER A 128 -7.50 5.66 -10.29
N PHE A 129 -7.58 4.60 -9.50
CA PHE A 129 -8.36 4.60 -8.26
C PHE A 129 -7.79 5.60 -7.25
N MET A 130 -6.48 5.57 -6.99
CA MET A 130 -5.82 6.50 -6.06
C MET A 130 -5.92 7.97 -6.50
N ALA A 131 -6.03 8.23 -7.81
CA ALA A 131 -6.19 9.57 -8.34
C ALA A 131 -7.64 10.08 -8.27
N ARG A 132 -8.64 9.19 -8.11
CA ARG A 132 -10.03 9.61 -7.93
C ARG A 132 -10.17 10.20 -6.54
N ARG A 133 -10.48 11.49 -6.47
CA ARG A 133 -10.99 12.08 -5.22
C ARG A 133 -12.37 11.49 -4.98
N ASP A 134 -12.57 10.81 -3.85
CA ASP A 134 -13.91 10.57 -3.34
C ASP A 134 -14.59 11.95 -3.23
N GLY A 135 -15.63 12.19 -4.04
CA GLY A 135 -16.22 13.50 -4.32
C GLY A 135 -16.90 14.21 -3.16
N LEU A 136 -16.51 13.92 -1.91
CA LEU A 136 -17.07 14.46 -0.67
C LEU A 136 -16.18 15.50 0.01
N CYS A 137 -14.96 15.76 -0.48
CA CYS A 137 -14.20 16.92 -0.03
C CYS A 137 -14.73 18.16 -0.73
N GLY A 138 -15.71 18.83 -0.11
CA GLY A 138 -15.90 20.27 -0.28
C GLY A 138 -14.56 21.02 -0.07
N PRO A 139 -14.47 22.28 -0.50
CA PRO A 139 -13.24 23.06 -0.40
C PRO A 139 -12.65 22.96 1.02
N LEU A 140 -11.41 22.46 1.13
CA LEU A 140 -10.68 22.28 2.39
C LEU A 140 -10.33 23.62 3.07
N HIS A 141 -10.60 24.72 2.39
CA HIS A 141 -10.40 26.07 2.88
C HIS A 141 -11.65 26.89 2.55
N PHE A 142 -12.41 27.26 3.58
CA PHE A 142 -13.25 28.43 3.50
C PHE A 142 -12.32 29.64 3.60
N PHE A 143 -12.26 30.46 2.55
CA PHE A 143 -11.65 31.78 2.68
C PHE A 143 -12.58 32.59 3.56
N ASP A 144 -12.13 32.94 4.77
CA ASP A 144 -12.86 33.85 5.62
C ASP A 144 -12.65 35.27 5.08
N ILE A 145 -13.54 35.70 4.18
CA ILE A 145 -13.54 37.04 3.59
C ILE A 145 -14.11 38.11 4.53
N GLN A 146 -14.19 37.83 5.84
CA GLN A 146 -14.77 38.73 6.83
C GLN A 146 -13.84 39.83 7.37
N ASN A 147 -12.69 40.08 6.74
CA ASN A 147 -11.85 41.26 7.07
C ASN A 147 -11.47 42.05 5.81
N LEU A 148 -12.46 42.41 5.00
CA LEU A 148 -12.39 43.59 4.14
C LEU A 148 -13.24 44.68 4.79
N SER A 149 -12.67 45.31 5.81
CA SER A 149 -13.14 46.59 6.33
C SER A 149 -11.98 47.56 6.22
N ASP A 150 -11.97 48.32 5.13
CA ASP A 150 -11.39 49.67 5.08
C ASP A 150 -12.51 50.68 5.38
#